data_AF-A0A843GNI6-F1
#
_entry.id   AF-A0A843GNI6-F1
#
_cell.length_a   1.000
_cell.length_b   1.000
_cell.length_c   1.000
_cell.angle_alpha   90.00
_cell.angle_beta   90.00
_cell.angle_gamma   90.00
#
_symmetry.space_group_name_H-M   'P 1'
#
loop_
_entity.id
_entity.type
_entity.pdbx_description
1 polymer ?
#
loop_
_entity_poly.entity_id
_entity_poly.type
_entity_poly.pdbx_seq_one_letter_code
_entity_poly.pdbx_strand_id
1 'polypeptide(L)'
;MPKRKDVKKVVEDYFKDNSIKNLMDFGASCDEGLRDISKPFAEVLKSLGFKFEQSYAEDGSSDGKYNIFLEVPGITEERIELEVKAWYDVEQVTNEICNLLEDYDLLSDDDNKFEVLVALIREDGSYVNDSDIQIGFYDSFEEAKAVCDKMDFQTPSMYEVYINEYDKNDEFVSDIRIH
;
A
#
# COMPACT_ATOMS: atom_id res chain seq x y z
N MET A 1 -4.28 3.39 -5.32
CA MET A 1 -4.01 2.08 -4.71
C MET A 1 -3.15 1.24 -5.64
N PRO A 2 -2.24 0.38 -5.14
CA PRO A 2 -1.43 -0.49 -5.98
C PRO A 2 -2.29 -1.54 -6.70
N LYS A 3 -1.92 -1.93 -7.92
CA LYS A 3 -2.53 -3.08 -8.61
C LYS A 3 -1.79 -4.36 -8.25
N ARG A 4 -2.43 -5.53 -8.44
CA ARG A 4 -1.81 -6.85 -8.17
C ARG A 4 -0.45 -7.01 -8.87
N LYS A 5 -0.31 -6.49 -10.10
CA LYS A 5 0.95 -6.51 -10.85
C LYS A 5 2.05 -5.66 -10.22
N ASP A 6 1.69 -4.56 -9.57
CA ASP A 6 2.63 -3.66 -8.90
C ASP A 6 3.13 -4.32 -7.62
N VAL A 7 2.22 -4.92 -6.84
CA VAL A 7 2.58 -5.75 -5.67
C VAL A 7 3.57 -6.84 -6.08
N LYS A 8 3.22 -7.63 -7.11
CA LYS A 8 4.09 -8.70 -7.61
C LYS A 8 5.49 -8.18 -7.98
N LYS A 9 5.55 -7.08 -8.72
CA LYS A 9 6.82 -6.47 -9.14
C LYS A 9 7.67 -6.04 -7.94
N VAL A 10 7.08 -5.39 -6.94
CA VAL A 10 7.79 -4.95 -5.74
C VAL A 10 8.31 -6.15 -4.92
N VAL A 11 7.52 -7.24 -4.81
CA VAL A 11 7.98 -8.48 -4.16
C VAL A 11 9.13 -9.12 -4.94
N GLU A 12 9.02 -9.21 -6.26
CA GLU A 12 10.09 -9.73 -7.13
C GLU A 12 11.39 -8.94 -6.98
N ASP A 13 11.31 -7.60 -7.01
CA ASP A 13 12.45 -6.71 -6.84
C ASP A 13 13.07 -6.90 -5.44
N TYR A 14 12.27 -6.96 -4.37
CA TYR A 14 12.78 -7.20 -3.01
C TYR A 14 13.52 -8.54 -2.88
N PHE A 15 12.94 -9.63 -3.38
CA PHE A 15 13.56 -10.97 -3.32
C PHE A 15 14.87 -10.99 -4.11
N LYS A 16 14.88 -10.39 -5.30
CA LYS A 16 16.07 -10.30 -6.15
C LYS A 16 17.18 -9.47 -5.51
N ASP A 17 16.86 -8.28 -5.00
CA ASP A 17 17.84 -7.37 -4.40
C ASP A 17 18.48 -7.95 -3.13
N ASN A 18 17.73 -8.79 -2.41
CA ASN A 18 18.23 -9.47 -1.23
C ASN A 18 18.78 -10.89 -1.52
N SER A 19 18.77 -11.34 -2.77
CA SER A 19 19.20 -12.69 -3.20
C SER A 19 18.49 -13.83 -2.47
N ILE A 20 17.19 -13.68 -2.26
CA ILE A 20 16.33 -14.59 -1.50
C ILE A 20 15.52 -15.44 -2.48
N LYS A 21 15.40 -16.74 -2.19
CA LYS A 21 14.53 -17.64 -2.97
C LYS A 21 13.17 -17.85 -2.31
N ASN A 22 13.18 -18.00 -1.00
CA ASN A 22 12.02 -18.16 -0.15
C ASN A 22 12.37 -17.66 1.26
N LEU A 23 11.40 -17.67 2.17
CA LEU A 23 11.59 -17.18 3.53
C LEU A 23 12.39 -18.13 4.46
N MET A 24 13.02 -19.19 3.96
CA MET A 24 13.66 -20.21 4.82
C MET A 24 14.91 -19.69 5.53
N ASP A 25 15.54 -18.65 4.99
CA ASP A 25 16.70 -17.98 5.61
C ASP A 25 16.26 -16.96 6.68
N PHE A 26 14.95 -16.86 6.95
CA PHE A 26 14.37 -16.02 7.97
C PHE A 26 13.83 -16.83 9.16
N GLY A 27 13.73 -16.15 10.30
CA GLY A 27 13.19 -16.66 11.55
C GLY A 27 12.28 -15.64 12.24
N ALA A 28 11.83 -15.99 13.44
CA ALA A 28 11.10 -15.09 14.32
C ALA A 28 11.98 -13.90 14.76
N SER A 29 11.38 -12.83 15.28
CA SER A 29 12.13 -11.63 15.70
C SER A 29 13.16 -11.92 16.80
N CYS A 30 12.95 -12.97 17.59
CA CYS A 30 13.84 -13.40 18.67
C CYS A 30 14.89 -14.42 18.21
N ASP A 31 14.88 -14.85 16.95
CA ASP A 31 15.82 -15.87 16.46
C ASP A 31 17.21 -15.27 16.23
N GLU A 32 18.17 -15.75 17.03
CA GLU A 32 19.55 -15.33 16.90
C GLU A 32 20.16 -15.84 15.58
N GLY A 33 20.76 -14.93 14.82
CA GLY A 33 21.50 -15.26 13.60
C GLY A 33 20.63 -15.41 12.34
N LEU A 34 19.31 -15.28 12.45
CA LEU A 34 18.39 -15.25 11.30
C LEU A 34 17.89 -13.83 11.03
N ARG A 35 17.46 -13.58 9.78
CA ARG A 35 16.75 -12.35 9.45
C ARG A 35 15.31 -12.46 9.95
N ASP A 36 14.74 -11.36 10.41
CA ASP A 36 13.35 -11.31 10.86
C ASP A 36 12.37 -11.48 9.67
N ILE A 37 11.55 -12.53 9.71
CA ILE A 37 10.62 -12.92 8.63
C ILE A 37 9.50 -11.91 8.38
N SER A 38 9.27 -10.97 9.30
CA SER A 38 8.31 -9.90 9.10
C SER A 38 8.81 -8.81 8.14
N LYS A 39 10.14 -8.69 7.95
CA LYS A 39 10.76 -7.62 7.14
C LYS A 39 10.31 -7.58 5.68
N PRO A 40 10.21 -8.69 4.93
CA PRO A 40 9.75 -8.67 3.55
C PRO A 40 8.38 -7.99 3.41
N PHE A 41 7.45 -8.27 4.32
CA PHE A 41 6.10 -7.69 4.30
C PHE A 41 6.14 -6.19 4.60
N ALA A 42 6.86 -5.79 5.65
CA ALA A 42 7.03 -4.39 6.01
C ALA A 42 7.67 -3.55 4.89
N GLU A 43 8.76 -4.03 4.30
CA GLU A 43 9.49 -3.30 3.26
C GLU A 43 8.75 -3.25 1.93
N VAL A 44 8.01 -4.31 1.57
CA VAL A 44 7.13 -4.29 0.39
C VAL A 44 5.99 -3.28 0.58
N LEU A 45 5.29 -3.30 1.73
CA LEU A 45 4.21 -2.34 2.00
C LEU A 45 4.72 -0.89 2.01
N LYS A 46 5.90 -0.62 2.60
CA LYS A 46 6.54 0.70 2.49
C LYS A 46 6.81 1.11 1.05
N SER A 47 7.31 0.16 0.23
CA SER A 47 7.61 0.41 -1.18
C SER A 47 6.36 0.66 -2.02
N LEU A 48 5.20 0.14 -1.60
CA LEU A 48 3.89 0.43 -2.17
C LEU A 48 3.28 1.75 -1.65
N GLY A 49 4.00 2.49 -0.80
CA GLY A 49 3.59 3.80 -0.31
C GLY A 49 2.82 3.80 1.01
N PHE A 50 2.64 2.66 1.66
CA PHE A 50 2.00 2.59 2.98
C PHE A 50 2.94 3.06 4.08
N LYS A 51 2.40 3.79 5.06
CA LYS A 51 3.15 4.12 6.28
C LYS A 51 3.27 2.88 7.14
N PHE A 52 4.44 2.70 7.74
CA PHE A 52 4.76 1.50 8.47
C PHE A 52 5.45 1.86 9.77
N GLU A 53 4.89 1.43 10.90
CA GLU A 53 5.45 1.74 12.21
C GLU A 53 6.27 0.58 12.76
N GLN A 54 5.67 -0.60 12.88
CA GLN A 54 6.30 -1.76 13.49
C GLN A 54 5.88 -3.07 12.82
N SER A 55 6.85 -3.97 12.67
CA SER A 55 6.59 -5.39 12.42
C SER A 55 7.33 -6.21 13.45
N TYR A 56 6.76 -7.36 13.77
CA TYR A 56 7.52 -8.43 14.38
C TYR A 56 6.90 -9.79 14.03
N ALA A 57 7.66 -10.86 14.26
CA ALA A 57 7.24 -12.22 14.02
C ALA A 57 7.45 -13.09 15.25
N GLU A 58 6.49 -13.96 15.52
CA GLU A 58 6.58 -15.03 16.51
C GLU A 58 6.61 -16.39 15.81
N ASP A 59 7.19 -17.39 16.48
CA ASP A 59 7.08 -18.78 16.04
C ASP A 59 5.60 -19.19 16.00
N GLY A 60 5.21 -19.79 14.88
CA GLY A 60 3.89 -20.33 14.70
C GLY A 60 3.71 -21.66 15.44
N SER A 61 2.53 -22.26 15.25
CA SER A 61 2.13 -23.52 15.90
C SER A 61 2.94 -24.76 15.48
N SER A 62 3.85 -24.66 14.51
CA SER A 62 4.67 -25.76 14.02
C SER A 62 5.92 -25.27 13.29
N ASP A 63 6.95 -26.12 13.20
CA ASP A 63 8.21 -25.83 12.50
C ASP A 63 8.00 -25.18 11.13
N GLY A 64 8.67 -24.05 10.93
CA GLY A 64 8.64 -23.30 9.68
C GLY A 64 7.31 -22.60 9.39
N LYS A 65 6.42 -22.45 10.38
CA LYS A 65 5.32 -21.49 10.34
C LYS A 65 5.61 -20.33 11.27
N TYR A 66 5.15 -19.15 10.90
CA TYR A 66 5.36 -17.92 11.66
C TYR A 66 4.08 -17.09 11.67
N ASN A 67 3.82 -16.43 12.78
CA ASN A 67 2.78 -15.42 12.86
C ASN A 67 3.49 -14.07 12.76
N ILE A 68 3.31 -13.41 11.62
CA ILE A 68 3.78 -12.06 11.38
C ILE A 68 2.71 -11.12 11.84
N PHE A 69 3.14 -10.01 12.41
CA PHE A 69 2.20 -8.99 12.76
C PHE A 69 2.69 -7.60 12.41
N LEU A 70 1.76 -6.79 11.93
CA LEU A 70 2.04 -5.51 11.28
C LEU A 70 1.19 -4.41 11.90
N GLU A 71 1.84 -3.29 12.21
CA GLU A 71 1.20 -2.03 12.58
C GLU A 71 1.33 -1.05 11.41
N VAL A 72 0.22 -0.87 10.69
CA VAL A 72 0.16 -0.08 9.45
C VAL A 72 -0.86 1.05 9.60
N PRO A 73 -0.44 2.25 10.05
CA PRO A 73 -1.36 3.36 10.27
C PRO A 73 -2.12 3.73 9.01
N GLY A 74 -3.44 3.88 9.15
CA GLY A 74 -4.34 4.20 8.04
C GLY A 74 -4.92 2.99 7.31
N ILE A 75 -4.50 1.76 7.64
CA ILE A 75 -5.20 0.53 7.23
C ILE A 75 -6.19 0.10 8.33
N THR A 76 -5.70 -0.02 9.57
CA THR A 76 -6.52 -0.37 10.74
C THR A 76 -5.91 0.23 12.00
N GLU A 77 -6.76 0.46 13.01
CA GLU A 77 -6.32 0.84 14.37
C GLU A 77 -5.83 -0.38 15.18
N GLU A 78 -6.18 -1.58 14.73
CA GLU A 78 -5.74 -2.85 15.32
C GLU A 78 -4.49 -3.38 14.59
N ARG A 79 -3.85 -4.37 15.20
CA ARG A 79 -2.67 -5.01 14.62
C ARG A 79 -3.11 -6.14 13.68
N ILE A 80 -2.54 -6.15 12.49
CA ILE A 80 -2.78 -7.20 11.48
C ILE A 80 -1.96 -8.43 11.86
N GLU A 81 -2.55 -9.62 11.77
CA GLU A 81 -1.88 -10.91 11.94
C GLU A 81 -1.90 -11.69 10.62
N LEU A 82 -0.74 -12.19 10.21
CA LEU A 82 -0.54 -13.00 9.00
C LEU A 82 0.14 -14.31 9.35
N GLU A 83 -0.48 -15.44 9.02
CA GLU A 83 0.15 -16.75 9.14
C GLU A 83 0.94 -17.09 7.88
N VAL A 84 2.27 -17.21 8.00
CA VAL A 84 3.15 -17.48 6.85
C VAL A 84 4.02 -18.70 7.09
N LYS A 85 4.68 -19.18 6.03
CA LYS A 85 5.59 -20.33 6.10
C LYS A 85 6.97 -19.99 5.57
N ALA A 86 8.00 -20.58 6.15
CA ALA A 86 9.40 -20.37 5.75
C ALA A 86 9.62 -20.69 4.27
N TRP A 87 8.94 -21.68 3.72
CA TRP A 87 9.10 -22.02 2.30
C TRP A 87 8.28 -21.13 1.35
N TYR A 88 7.65 -20.05 1.83
CA TYR A 88 6.97 -19.10 0.96
C TYR A 88 7.98 -18.42 0.02
N ASP A 89 7.72 -18.54 -1.28
CA ASP A 89 8.43 -17.88 -2.36
C ASP A 89 7.73 -16.58 -2.77
N VAL A 90 8.24 -15.96 -3.84
CA VAL A 90 7.70 -14.71 -4.41
C VAL A 90 6.20 -14.77 -4.63
N GLU A 91 5.67 -15.88 -5.17
CA GLU A 91 4.26 -15.99 -5.52
C GLU A 91 3.40 -16.04 -4.26
N GLN A 92 3.81 -16.83 -3.28
CA GLN A 92 3.07 -16.94 -2.02
C GLN A 92 3.11 -15.62 -1.23
N VAL A 93 4.26 -14.97 -1.12
CA VAL A 93 4.35 -13.65 -0.45
C VAL A 93 3.52 -12.59 -1.19
N THR A 94 3.53 -12.59 -2.53
CA THR A 94 2.68 -11.69 -3.32
C THR A 94 1.21 -11.91 -3.00
N ASN A 95 0.75 -13.16 -2.96
CA ASN A 95 -0.64 -13.47 -2.68
C ASN A 95 -1.06 -13.03 -1.28
N GLU A 96 -0.24 -13.26 -0.25
CA GLU A 96 -0.56 -12.80 1.12
C GLU A 96 -0.69 -11.27 1.20
N ILE A 97 0.20 -10.53 0.54
CA ILE A 97 0.11 -9.05 0.51
C ILE A 97 -1.11 -8.59 -0.30
N CYS A 98 -1.42 -9.24 -1.41
CA CYS A 98 -2.62 -8.89 -2.19
C CYS A 98 -3.89 -9.16 -1.40
N ASN A 99 -4.02 -10.34 -0.76
CA ASN A 99 -5.17 -10.68 0.07
C ASN A 99 -5.33 -9.67 1.21
N LEU A 100 -4.22 -9.31 1.87
CA LEU A 100 -4.22 -8.26 2.88
C LEU A 100 -4.77 -6.95 2.32
N LEU A 101 -4.28 -6.48 1.18
CA LEU A 101 -4.76 -5.22 0.62
C LEU A 101 -6.22 -5.31 0.14
N GLU A 102 -6.65 -6.45 -0.40
CA GLU A 102 -8.04 -6.72 -0.79
C GLU A 102 -8.98 -6.68 0.41
N ASP A 103 -8.61 -7.28 1.55
CA ASP A 103 -9.43 -7.33 2.77
C ASP A 103 -9.75 -5.93 3.35
N TYR A 104 -8.98 -4.91 2.96
CA TYR A 104 -9.16 -3.52 3.39
C TYR A 104 -9.53 -2.57 2.24
N ASP A 105 -9.92 -3.09 1.07
CA ASP A 105 -10.25 -2.31 -0.13
C ASP A 105 -9.10 -1.37 -0.56
N LEU A 106 -7.85 -1.82 -0.40
CA LEU A 106 -6.62 -1.08 -0.72
C LEU A 106 -5.90 -1.62 -1.95
N LEU A 107 -6.47 -2.62 -2.63
CA LEU A 107 -5.97 -3.16 -3.88
C LEU A 107 -6.82 -2.66 -5.04
N SER A 108 -6.15 -2.06 -6.02
CA SER A 108 -6.79 -1.57 -7.24
C SER A 108 -6.99 -2.68 -8.25
N ASP A 109 -8.14 -2.68 -8.92
CA ASP A 109 -8.40 -3.53 -10.08
C ASP A 109 -7.58 -3.06 -11.28
N ASP A 110 -7.14 -4.00 -12.12
CA ASP A 110 -6.25 -3.69 -13.24
C ASP A 110 -6.84 -2.70 -14.25
N ASP A 111 -8.17 -2.68 -14.35
CA ASP A 111 -8.97 -1.84 -15.25
C ASP A 111 -9.38 -0.49 -14.62
N ASN A 112 -9.00 -0.22 -13.36
CA ASN A 112 -9.39 1.02 -12.69
C ASN A 112 -8.65 2.23 -13.26
N LYS A 113 -9.37 3.35 -13.30
CA LYS A 113 -8.87 4.67 -13.68
C LYS A 113 -8.87 5.59 -12.47
N PHE A 114 -7.92 6.52 -12.44
CA PHE A 114 -7.75 7.48 -11.36
C PHE A 114 -8.02 8.88 -11.86
N GLU A 115 -8.83 9.65 -11.15
CA GLU A 115 -9.09 11.06 -11.42
C GLU A 115 -8.38 11.91 -10.38
N VAL A 116 -7.65 12.92 -10.82
CA VAL A 116 -7.11 13.95 -9.92
C VAL A 116 -8.05 15.15 -9.93
N LEU A 117 -8.60 15.47 -8.75
CA LEU A 117 -9.41 16.65 -8.52
C LEU A 117 -8.70 17.60 -7.55
N VAL A 118 -8.83 18.90 -7.81
CA VAL A 118 -8.40 19.95 -6.87
C VAL A 118 -9.63 20.69 -6.39
N ALA A 119 -9.98 20.51 -5.12
CA ALA A 119 -11.06 21.23 -4.48
C ALA A 119 -10.54 22.55 -3.89
N LEU A 120 -11.26 23.65 -4.12
CA LEU A 120 -10.97 24.93 -3.49
C LEU A 120 -11.65 25.01 -2.11
N ILE A 121 -10.87 25.40 -1.11
CA ILE A 121 -11.32 25.52 0.28
C ILE A 121 -11.22 26.98 0.70
N ARG A 122 -12.24 27.43 1.42
CA ARG A 122 -12.25 28.76 2.06
C ARG A 122 -11.38 28.77 3.32
N GLU A 123 -11.02 29.96 3.78
CA GLU A 123 -10.25 30.13 5.04
C GLU A 123 -10.95 29.52 6.27
N ASP A 124 -12.26 29.33 6.24
CA ASP A 124 -13.05 28.69 7.30
C ASP A 124 -13.10 27.15 7.21
N GLY A 125 -12.40 26.55 6.24
CA GLY A 125 -12.38 25.11 5.99
C GLY A 125 -13.56 24.57 5.19
N SER A 126 -14.49 25.43 4.73
CA SER A 126 -15.61 24.99 3.90
C SER A 126 -15.24 24.91 2.41
N TYR A 127 -15.78 23.92 1.70
CA TYR A 127 -15.62 23.79 0.26
C TYR A 127 -16.33 24.91 -0.49
N VAL A 128 -15.69 25.38 -1.56
CA VAL A 128 -16.37 26.21 -2.56
C VAL A 128 -17.11 25.27 -3.50
N ASN A 129 -18.43 25.13 -3.32
CA ASN A 129 -19.29 24.30 -4.19
C ASN A 129 -19.05 24.63 -5.68
N ASP A 130 -19.11 23.59 -6.53
CA ASP A 130 -18.96 23.64 -7.99
C ASP A 130 -17.61 24.18 -8.50
N SER A 131 -16.57 24.13 -7.66
CA SER A 131 -15.23 24.68 -8.00
C SER A 131 -14.14 23.62 -8.13
N ASP A 132 -14.50 22.34 -8.10
CA ASP A 132 -13.52 21.26 -8.24
C ASP A 132 -12.91 21.32 -9.65
N ILE A 133 -11.59 21.47 -9.68
CA ILE A 133 -10.84 21.51 -10.92
C ILE A 133 -10.39 20.09 -11.21
N GLN A 134 -11.01 19.48 -12.21
CA GLN A 134 -10.53 18.22 -12.75
C GLN A 134 -9.22 18.45 -13.51
N ILE A 135 -8.17 17.78 -13.04
CA ILE A 135 -6.84 17.87 -13.67
C ILE A 135 -6.75 16.85 -14.80
N GLY A 136 -7.25 15.64 -14.58
CA GLY A 136 -7.25 14.59 -15.60
C GLY A 136 -7.52 13.20 -15.04
N PHE A 137 -7.62 12.24 -15.97
CA PHE A 137 -7.66 10.81 -15.67
C PHE A 137 -6.31 10.15 -15.97
N TYR A 138 -5.99 9.12 -15.19
CA TYR A 138 -4.74 8.37 -15.23
C TYR A 138 -5.02 6.87 -15.12
N ASP A 139 -4.16 6.06 -15.72
CA ASP A 139 -4.33 4.60 -15.75
C ASP A 139 -3.74 3.91 -14.51
N SER A 140 -3.07 4.67 -13.63
CA SER A 140 -2.46 4.20 -12.39
C SER A 140 -2.44 5.26 -11.29
N PHE A 141 -2.42 4.80 -10.05
CA PHE A 141 -2.33 5.66 -8.88
C PHE A 141 -0.99 6.40 -8.82
N GLU A 142 0.11 5.75 -9.21
CA GLU A 142 1.45 6.32 -9.20
C GLU A 142 1.57 7.48 -10.20
N GLU A 143 0.95 7.38 -11.37
CA GLU A 143 0.89 8.49 -12.33
C GLU A 143 0.07 9.66 -11.79
N ALA A 144 -1.11 9.39 -11.23
CA ALA A 144 -1.95 10.39 -10.59
C ALA A 144 -1.19 11.09 -9.44
N LYS A 145 -0.56 10.31 -8.55
CA LYS A 145 0.24 10.82 -7.43
C LYS A 145 1.45 11.61 -7.91
N ALA A 146 2.16 11.16 -8.94
CA ALA A 146 3.30 11.89 -9.49
C ALA A 146 2.91 13.23 -10.12
N VAL A 147 1.66 13.37 -10.58
CA VAL A 147 1.10 14.66 -10.98
C VAL A 147 0.83 15.53 -9.75
N CYS A 148 0.19 14.99 -8.71
CA CYS A 148 -0.04 15.71 -7.46
C CYS A 148 1.27 16.21 -6.83
N ASP A 149 2.30 15.35 -6.75
CA ASP A 149 3.61 15.69 -6.17
C ASP A 149 4.34 16.82 -6.94
N LYS A 150 3.99 17.05 -8.22
CA LYS A 150 4.55 18.13 -9.05
C LYS A 150 3.75 19.43 -8.97
N MET A 151 2.57 19.41 -8.37
CA MET A 151 1.77 20.61 -8.21
C MET A 151 2.40 21.50 -7.14
N ASP A 152 3.15 22.51 -7.60
CA ASP A 152 3.62 23.58 -6.73
C ASP A 152 2.49 24.57 -6.52
N PHE A 153 1.71 24.30 -5.49
CA PHE A 153 0.66 25.20 -5.14
C PHE A 153 1.18 26.22 -4.10
N GLN A 154 1.00 27.51 -4.41
CA GLN A 154 1.63 28.60 -3.66
C GLN A 154 1.01 28.87 -2.27
N THR A 155 -0.15 28.28 -1.94
CA THR A 155 -0.90 28.56 -0.70
C THR A 155 -1.65 27.33 -0.14
N PRO A 156 -0.97 26.37 0.53
CA PRO A 156 -1.50 25.04 0.93
C PRO A 156 -2.81 25.03 1.69
N SER A 157 -3.14 26.13 2.34
CA SER A 157 -4.34 26.27 3.16
C SER A 157 -5.65 26.52 2.39
N MET A 158 -5.61 26.62 1.05
CA MET A 158 -6.79 26.99 0.24
C MET A 158 -7.20 25.93 -0.80
N TYR A 159 -6.55 24.77 -0.83
CA TYR A 159 -6.93 23.67 -1.72
C TYR A 159 -6.68 22.32 -1.07
N GLU A 160 -7.46 21.36 -1.53
CA GLU A 160 -7.29 19.94 -1.25
C GLU A 160 -7.17 19.21 -2.56
N VAL A 161 -6.24 18.25 -2.62
CA VAL A 161 -6.09 17.39 -3.78
C VAL A 161 -6.66 16.03 -3.44
N TYR A 162 -7.51 15.54 -4.33
CA TYR A 162 -8.11 14.22 -4.26
C TYR A 162 -7.63 13.39 -5.43
N ILE A 163 -7.34 12.13 -5.16
CA ILE A 163 -7.24 11.10 -6.17
C ILE A 163 -8.44 10.19 -5.99
N ASN A 164 -9.42 10.30 -6.88
CA ASN A 164 -10.57 9.39 -6.92
C ASN A 164 -10.21 8.18 -7.76
N GLU A 165 -10.65 7.00 -7.33
CA GLU A 165 -10.53 5.76 -8.05
C GLU A 165 -11.91 5.35 -8.59
N TYR A 166 -11.94 4.95 -9.86
CA TYR A 166 -13.13 4.45 -10.52
C TYR A 166 -12.86 3.08 -11.13
N ASP A 167 -13.87 2.21 -11.06
CA ASP A 167 -13.82 0.91 -11.69
C ASP A 167 -14.01 0.99 -13.22
N LYS A 168 -13.92 -0.17 -13.88
CA LYS A 168 -14.13 -0.28 -15.34
C LYS A 168 -15.54 0.12 -15.83
N ASN A 169 -16.51 0.23 -14.92
CA ASN A 169 -17.87 0.66 -15.21
C ASN A 169 -18.08 2.14 -14.89
N ASP A 170 -17.00 2.89 -14.61
CA ASP A 170 -17.01 4.28 -14.15
C ASP A 170 -17.72 4.46 -12.79
N GLU A 171 -17.84 3.41 -11.98
CA GLU A 171 -18.36 3.50 -10.62
C GLU A 171 -17.25 3.92 -9.66
N PHE A 172 -17.56 4.84 -8.74
CA PHE A 172 -16.62 5.31 -7.72
C PHE A 172 -16.27 4.18 -6.75
N VAL A 173 -14.98 3.95 -6.54
CA VAL A 173 -14.43 2.91 -5.67
C VAL A 173 -13.96 3.52 -4.35
N SER A 174 -13.05 4.50 -4.43
CA SER A 174 -12.42 5.11 -3.27
C SER A 174 -11.86 6.49 -3.60
N ASP A 175 -11.53 7.28 -2.57
CA ASP A 175 -10.76 8.51 -2.73
C ASP A 175 -9.59 8.56 -1.75
N ILE A 176 -8.49 9.18 -2.20
CA ILE A 176 -7.30 9.44 -1.39
C ILE A 176 -7.05 10.94 -1.38
N ARG A 177 -7.11 11.52 -0.18
CA ARG A 177 -6.75 12.91 0.06
C ARG A 177 -5.23 13.06 0.16
N ILE A 178 -4.66 13.97 -0.64
CA ILE A 178 -3.24 14.30 -0.62
C ILE A 178 -3.06 15.72 -0.07
N HIS A 179 -2.18 15.84 0.93
CA HIS A 179 -1.79 17.09 1.59
C HIS A 179 -0.44 17.58 1.08
#